data_AF-A0A1U7PSZ0-F1
#
_entry.id   AF-A0A1U7PSZ0-F1
#
_cell.length_a   1.000
_cell.length_b   1.000
_cell.length_c   1.000
_cell.angle_alpha   90.00
_cell.angle_beta   90.00
_cell.angle_gamma   90.00
#
_symmetry.space_group_name_H-M   'P 1'
#
loop_
_entity.id
_entity.type
_entity.pdbx_description
1 polymer ?
#
loop_
_entity_poly.entity_id
_entity_poly.type
_entity_poly.pdbx_seq_one_letter_code
_entity_poly.pdbx_strand_id
1 'polypeptide(L)'
;MGLPLFASLIINIGLLFIVFGQSKRIKTLREENKRTLPYEKDQELIKLVREKINTVGDIKTVKFLRETTGMSMIDAKQFVDEMKNQ
;
A
#
# COMPACT_ATOMS: atom_id res chain seq x y z
N MET A 1 -41.32 2.17 20.40
CA MET A 1 -40.30 2.80 19.53
C MET A 1 -38.94 2.17 19.81
N GLY A 2 -38.52 1.15 19.06
CA GLY A 2 -37.23 0.49 19.32
C GLY A 2 -36.74 -0.39 18.16
N LEU A 3 -37.68 -1.00 17.43
CA LEU A 3 -37.41 -1.80 16.23
C LEU A 3 -36.44 -1.17 15.21
N PRO A 4 -36.55 0.12 14.82
CA PRO A 4 -35.66 0.71 13.82
C PRO A 4 -34.22 0.89 14.34
N LEU A 5 -34.03 1.06 15.65
CA LEU A 5 -32.69 1.18 16.25
C LEU A 5 -31.95 -0.15 16.19
N PHE A 6 -32.62 -1.25 16.53
CA PHE A 6 -32.04 -2.60 16.44
C PHE A 6 -31.70 -2.99 14.99
N ALA A 7 -32.56 -2.65 14.04
CA ALA A 7 -32.29 -2.89 12.62
C ALA A 7 -31.03 -2.13 12.14
N SER A 8 -30.91 -0.85 12.50
CA SER A 8 -29.73 -0.05 12.17
C SER A 8 -28.45 -0.61 12.81
N LEU A 9 -28.54 -1.13 14.04
CA LEU A 9 -27.40 -1.73 14.74
C LEU A 9 -26.90 -3.00 14.04
N ILE A 10 -27.82 -3.89 13.63
CA ILE A 10 -27.48 -5.13 12.91
C ILE A 10 -26.83 -4.83 11.55
N ILE A 11 -27.32 -3.82 10.83
CA ILE A 11 -26.74 -3.40 9.55
C ILE A 11 -25.29 -2.90 9.73
N ASN A 12 -25.03 -2.08 10.74
CA ASN A 12 -23.69 -1.57 11.02
C ASN A 12 -22.72 -2.70 11.41
N ILE A 13 -23.17 -3.67 12.21
CA ILE A 13 -22.36 -4.85 12.56
C ILE A 13 -22.04 -5.66 11.30
N GLY A 14 -23.02 -5.90 10.42
CA GLY A 14 -22.80 -6.59 9.15
C GLY A 14 -21.76 -5.89 8.25
N LEU A 15 -21.83 -4.55 8.15
CA LEU A 15 -20.86 -3.75 7.40
C LEU A 15 -19.43 -3.89 7.96
N LEU A 16 -19.28 -3.86 9.28
CA LEU A 16 -17.97 -4.07 9.93
C LEU A 16 -17.38 -5.45 9.61
N PHE A 17 -18.20 -6.51 9.62
CA PHE A 17 -17.75 -7.85 9.26
C PHE A 17 -17.29 -7.95 7.80
N ILE A 18 -17.99 -7.29 6.88
CA ILE A 18 -17.61 -7.25 5.45
C ILE A 18 -16.24 -6.55 5.28
N VAL A 19 -16.05 -5.40 5.93
CA VAL A 19 -14.78 -4.66 5.88
C VAL A 19 -13.63 -5.50 6.47
N PHE A 20 -13.89 -6.19 7.58
CA PHE A 20 -12.90 -7.05 8.23
C PHE A 20 -12.49 -8.25 7.35
N GLY A 21 -13.46 -8.89 6.69
CA GLY A 21 -13.20 -9.99 5.75
C GLY A 21 -12.38 -9.55 4.54
N GLN A 22 -12.72 -8.39 3.95
CA GLN A 22 -11.96 -7.84 2.82
C GLN A 22 -10.53 -7.44 3.22
N SER A 23 -10.34 -6.91 4.43
CA SER A 23 -9.01 -6.55 4.95
C SER A 23 -8.05 -7.73 5.01
N LYS A 24 -8.53 -8.93 5.39
CA LYS A 24 -7.71 -10.15 5.38
C LYS A 24 -7.28 -10.55 3.98
N ARG A 25 -8.20 -10.53 3.00
CA ARG A 25 -7.89 -10.86 1.60
C ARG A 25 -6.87 -9.88 1.00
N ILE A 26 -7.04 -8.58 1.27
CA ILE A 26 -6.09 -7.55 0.81
C ILE A 26 -4.69 -7.80 1.39
N LYS A 27 -4.60 -8.20 2.66
CA LYS A 27 -3.30 -8.49 3.28
C LYS A 27 -2.60 -9.67 2.60
N THR A 28 -3.30 -10.79 2.39
CA THR A 28 -2.73 -11.98 1.73
C THR A 28 -2.36 -11.69 0.27
N LEU A 29 -3.23 -11.02 -0.49
CA LEU A 29 -2.96 -10.63 -1.88
C LEU A 29 -1.76 -9.69 -1.99
N ARG A 30 -1.59 -8.77 -1.05
CA ARG A 30 -0.43 -7.86 -1.02
C ARG A 30 0.87 -8.62 -0.74
N GLU A 31 0.81 -9.65 0.09
CA GLU A 31 1.95 -10.48 0.46
C GLU A 31 2.35 -11.44 -0.66
N GLU A 32 1.38 -12.00 -1.38
CA GLU A 32 1.61 -12.78 -2.61
C GLU A 32 2.15 -11.90 -3.73
N ASN A 33 1.57 -10.72 -3.97
CA ASN A 33 2.05 -9.79 -4.99
C ASN A 33 3.50 -9.32 -4.70
N LYS A 34 3.85 -9.11 -3.42
CA LYS A 34 5.25 -8.88 -3.00
C LYS A 34 6.19 -10.06 -3.33
N ARG A 35 5.69 -11.29 -3.36
CA ARG A 35 6.48 -12.50 -3.66
C ARG A 35 6.55 -12.84 -5.15
N THR A 36 5.61 -12.35 -5.96
CA THR A 36 5.50 -12.66 -7.40
C THR A 36 6.08 -11.56 -8.30
N LEU A 37 6.59 -10.45 -7.73
CA LEU A 37 7.32 -9.45 -8.53
C LEU A 37 8.59 -10.09 -9.13
N PRO A 38 8.80 -10.00 -10.45
CA PRO A 38 9.97 -10.57 -11.09
C PRO A 38 11.22 -9.89 -10.51
N TYR A 39 12.08 -10.69 -9.89
CA TYR A 39 13.29 -10.29 -9.17
C TYR A 39 14.17 -9.27 -9.93
N GLU A 40 14.24 -9.34 -11.26
CA GLU A 40 14.97 -8.39 -12.11
C GLU A 40 14.34 -6.98 -12.14
N LYS A 41 13.01 -6.89 -12.17
CA LYS A 41 12.29 -5.60 -12.20
C LYS A 41 12.44 -4.83 -10.89
N ASP A 42 12.55 -5.55 -9.77
CA ASP A 42 12.80 -4.95 -8.46
C ASP A 42 14.22 -4.40 -8.36
N GLN A 43 15.24 -5.08 -8.91
CA GLN A 43 16.63 -4.60 -8.85
C GLN A 43 16.85 -3.31 -9.65
N GLU A 44 16.25 -3.19 -10.83
CA GLU A 44 16.30 -1.97 -11.62
C GLU A 44 15.56 -0.81 -10.95
N LEU A 45 14.36 -1.08 -10.41
CA LEU A 45 13.59 -0.09 -9.68
C LEU A 45 14.33 0.38 -8.42
N ILE A 46 14.94 -0.56 -7.69
CA ILE A 46 15.78 -0.29 -6.51
C ILE A 46 16.96 0.61 -6.88
N LYS A 47 17.69 0.31 -7.96
CA LYS A 47 18.81 1.14 -8.42
C LYS A 47 18.34 2.55 -8.79
N LEU A 48 17.26 2.63 -9.56
CA LEU A 48 16.70 3.90 -10.03
C LEU A 48 16.19 4.76 -8.88
N VAL A 49 15.57 4.17 -7.87
CA VAL A 49 15.12 4.89 -6.66
C VAL A 49 16.30 5.36 -5.83
N ARG A 50 17.34 4.53 -5.65
CA ARG A 50 18.55 4.93 -4.92
C ARG A 50 19.27 6.09 -5.63
N GLU A 51 19.36 6.05 -6.95
CA GLU A 51 19.89 7.16 -7.76
C GLU A 51 19.04 8.43 -7.60
N LYS A 52 17.71 8.32 -7.63
CA LYS A 52 16.80 9.47 -7.45
C LYS A 52 16.86 10.06 -6.04
N ILE A 53 16.95 9.24 -5.00
CA ILE A 53 17.14 9.71 -3.62
C ILE A 53 18.39 10.60 -3.55
N ASN A 54 19.50 10.16 -4.15
CA ASN A 54 20.76 10.89 -4.14
C ASN A 54 20.76 12.15 -5.01
N THR A 55 19.99 12.17 -6.11
CA THR A 55 20.01 13.29 -7.08
C THR A 55 18.97 14.37 -6.80
N VAL A 56 17.73 13.97 -6.48
CA VAL A 56 16.59 14.89 -6.34
C VAL A 56 16.01 14.94 -4.92
N GLY A 57 16.45 14.04 -4.04
CA GLY A 57 16.01 13.94 -2.65
C GLY A 57 14.73 13.13 -2.46
N ASP A 58 14.48 12.76 -1.20
CA ASP A 58 13.45 11.83 -0.76
C ASP A 58 12.04 12.21 -1.26
N ILE A 59 11.63 13.46 -1.05
CA ILE A 59 10.27 13.94 -1.36
C ILE A 59 9.98 13.85 -2.86
N LYS A 60 10.94 14.23 -3.71
CA LYS A 60 10.78 14.19 -5.17
C LYS A 60 10.81 12.76 -5.68
N THR A 61 11.55 11.87 -5.02
CA THR A 61 11.60 10.46 -5.36
C THR A 61 10.28 9.76 -5.04
N VAL A 62 9.66 10.08 -3.90
CA VAL A 62 8.30 9.61 -3.57
C VAL A 62 7.30 10.06 -4.63
N LYS A 63 7.34 11.33 -5.06
CA LYS A 63 6.45 11.83 -6.13
C LYS A 63 6.66 11.06 -7.44
N PHE A 64 7.91 10.89 -7.84
CA PHE A 64 8.27 10.15 -9.05
C PHE A 64 7.78 8.71 -9.03
N LEU A 65 7.93 8.00 -7.91
CA LEU A 65 7.46 6.62 -7.77
C LEU A 65 5.95 6.51 -7.93
N ARG A 66 5.19 7.45 -7.34
CA ARG A 66 3.73 7.46 -7.46
C ARG A 66 3.28 7.66 -8.90
N GLU A 67 3.94 8.56 -9.63
CA GLU A 67 3.60 8.86 -11.03
C GLU A 67 3.97 7.71 -11.98
N THR A 68 5.05 6.98 -11.71
CA THR A 68 5.56 5.93 -12.61
C THR A 68 5.00 4.54 -12.32
N THR A 69 4.81 4.20 -11.04
CA THR A 69 4.38 2.87 -10.62
C THR A 69 2.91 2.83 -10.18
N GLY A 70 2.28 4.00 -10.01
CA GLY A 70 0.91 4.09 -9.48
C GLY A 70 0.79 3.80 -7.99
N MET A 71 1.91 3.71 -7.25
CA MET A 71 1.90 3.47 -5.80
C MET A 71 1.11 4.55 -5.04
N SER A 72 0.49 4.13 -3.94
CA SER A 72 -0.10 5.07 -2.99
C SER A 72 0.99 5.93 -2.33
N MET A 73 0.60 7.06 -1.74
CA MET A 73 1.56 7.93 -1.03
C MET A 73 2.30 7.20 0.09
N ILE A 74 1.58 6.34 0.83
CA ILE A 74 2.13 5.58 1.95
C ILE A 74 3.11 4.54 1.44
N ASP A 75 2.73 3.79 0.40
CA ASP A 75 3.59 2.75 -0.18
C ASP A 75 4.87 3.33 -0.77
N ALA A 76 4.76 4.41 -1.55
CA ALA A 76 5.92 5.07 -2.15
C ALA A 76 6.85 5.67 -1.09
N LYS A 77 6.29 6.27 -0.03
CA LYS A 77 7.09 6.78 1.09
C LYS A 77 7.81 5.64 1.82
N GLN A 78 7.08 4.59 2.17
CA GLN A 78 7.65 3.43 2.85
C GLN A 78 8.77 2.79 2.03
N PHE A 79 8.60 2.67 0.71
CA PHE A 79 9.63 2.16 -0.19
C PHE A 79 10.91 3.02 -0.17
N VAL A 80 10.77 4.34 -0.25
CA VAL A 80 11.92 5.27 -0.18
C VAL A 80 12.61 5.21 1.19
N ASP A 81 11.84 5.13 2.28
CA ASP A 81 12.38 5.02 3.64
C ASP A 81 13.12 3.69 3.85
N GLU A 82 12.61 2.58 3.32
CA GLU A 82 13.29 1.26 3.32
C GLU A 82 14.63 1.32 2.56
N MET A 83 14.65 2.01 1.41
CA MET A 83 15.85 2.16 0.58
C MET A 83 16.94 3.04 1.18
N LYS A 84 16.57 3.98 2.05
CA LYS A 84 17.52 4.87 2.75
C LYS A 84 18.18 4.19 3.95
N ASN A 85 17.48 3.25 4.57
CA ASN A 85 17.95 2.52 5.76
C ASN A 85 18.72 1.22 5.40
N GLN A 86 18.89 0.92 4.10
CA GLN A 86 19.77 -0.13 3.56
C GLN A 86 21.05 0.46 2.97
#